data_AF-A0A3D2ER99-F1
#
_entry.id   AF-A0A3D2ER99-F1
#
_cell.length_a   1.000
_cell.length_b   1.000
_cell.length_c   1.000
_cell.angle_alpha   90.00
_cell.angle_beta   90.00
_cell.angle_gamma   90.00
#
_symmetry.space_group_name_H-M   'P 1'
#
loop_
_entity.id
_entity.type
_entity.pdbx_description
1 polymer ?
#
loop_
_entity_poly.entity_id
_entity_poly.type
_entity_poly.pdbx_seq_one_letter_code
_entity_poly.pdbx_strand_id
1 'polypeptide(L)' 'EEWIADKSRHAIDGLSRQRLDQPYVRSNGRLRPASWDDAFAAIAAKFKETAADRVAAIAGDQC' A
#
# COMPACT_ATOMS: atom_id res chain seq x y z
N GLU A 1 -7.60 29.25 -19.56
CA GLU A 1 -6.13 29.03 -19.48
C GLU A 1 -5.85 27.57 -19.73
N GLU A 2 -4.76 27.25 -20.44
CA GLU A 2 -4.40 25.90 -20.90
C GLU A 2 -3.00 25.51 -20.39
N TRP A 3 -2.74 25.75 -19.10
CA TRP A 3 -1.44 25.49 -18.47
C TRP A 3 -1.56 24.44 -17.36
N ILE A 4 -0.54 23.60 -17.23
CA ILE A 4 -0.40 22.63 -16.14
C ILE A 4 1.01 22.72 -15.56
N ALA A 5 1.14 22.46 -14.26
CA ALA A 5 2.42 22.46 -13.57
C ALA A 5 3.36 21.36 -14.09
N ASP A 6 4.66 21.63 -14.10
CA ASP A 6 5.67 20.66 -14.54
C ASP A 6 5.64 19.35 -13.73
N LYS A 7 5.27 19.42 -12.44
CA LYS A 7 5.03 18.22 -11.62
C LYS A 7 4.00 17.30 -12.28
N SER A 8 2.87 17.85 -12.74
CA SER A 8 1.82 17.06 -13.40
C SER A 8 2.25 16.62 -14.80
N ARG A 9 2.96 17.47 -15.55
CA ARG A 9 3.46 17.15 -16.90
C ARG A 9 4.39 15.94 -16.92
N HIS A 10 5.24 15.81 -15.90
CA HIS A 10 6.27 14.76 -15.82
C HIS A 10 5.93 13.64 -14.82
N ALA A 11 4.80 13.71 -14.10
CA ALA A 11 4.39 12.67 -13.15
C ALA A 11 4.17 11.29 -13.79
N ILE A 12 3.81 11.25 -15.08
CA ILE A 12 3.51 10.01 -15.81
C ILE A 12 4.65 8.99 -15.78
N ASP A 13 5.91 9.45 -15.78
CA ASP A 13 7.09 8.59 -15.73
C ASP A 13 7.13 7.74 -14.46
N GLY A 14 6.64 8.31 -13.35
CA GLY A 14 6.56 7.65 -12.04
C GLY A 14 5.59 6.47 -12.02
N LEU A 15 4.52 6.50 -12.81
CA LEU A 15 3.48 5.45 -12.79
C LEU A 15 3.97 4.09 -13.33
N SER A 16 5.11 4.07 -14.01
CA SER A 16 5.73 2.85 -14.54
C SER A 16 6.79 2.23 -13.60
N ARG A 17 7.21 2.95 -12.55
CA ARG A 17 8.34 2.56 -11.69
C ARG A 17 7.87 2.26 -10.27
N GLN A 18 8.54 1.31 -9.60
CA GLN A 18 8.32 0.97 -8.17
C GLN A 18 6.84 0.71 -7.81
N ARG A 19 6.11 0.07 -8.73
CA ARG A 19 4.71 -0.30 -8.49
C ARG A 19 4.63 -1.42 -7.46
N LEU A 20 3.64 -1.33 -6.57
CA LEU A 20 3.16 -2.49 -5.82
C LEU A 20 2.18 -3.24 -6.73
N ASP A 21 2.66 -4.33 -7.31
CA ASP A 21 1.95 -5.13 -8.32
C ASP A 21 1.30 -6.41 -7.75
N GLN A 22 1.82 -6.91 -6.63
CA GLN A 22 1.29 -8.05 -5.89
C GLN A 22 1.35 -7.81 -4.38
N PRO A 23 0.60 -8.55 -3.56
CA PRO A 23 0.68 -8.41 -2.12
C PRO A 23 1.96 -9.05 -1.58
N TYR A 24 2.46 -8.50 -0.48
CA TYR A 24 3.64 -8.98 0.21
C TYR A 24 3.39 -9.14 1.69
N VAL A 25 3.82 -10.26 2.26
CA VAL A 25 3.73 -10.54 3.70
C VAL A 25 5.14 -10.61 4.28
N ARG A 26 5.34 -10.02 5.46
CA ARG A 26 6.66 -10.03 6.13
C ARG A 26 6.90 -11.39 6.78
N SER A 27 8.02 -12.02 6.44
CA SER A 27 8.49 -13.26 7.05
C SER A 27 10.01 -13.19 7.25
N ASN A 28 10.47 -13.49 8.46
CA ASN A 28 11.89 -13.44 8.84
C ASN A 28 12.56 -12.09 8.52
N GLY A 29 11.86 -11.00 8.84
CA GLY A 29 12.37 -9.63 8.67
C GLY A 29 12.29 -9.07 7.25
N ARG A 30 11.95 -9.86 6.23
CA ARG A 30 11.84 -9.41 4.83
C ARG A 30 10.43 -9.58 4.27
N LEU A 31 10.06 -8.76 3.29
CA LEU A 31 8.81 -8.91 2.54
C LEU A 31 8.96 -10.04 1.52
N ARG A 32 7.98 -10.93 1.48
CA ARG A 32 7.89 -12.01 0.50
C ARG A 32 6.58 -11.91 -0.27
N PRO A 33 6.58 -12.16 -1.60
CA PRO A 33 5.34 -12.25 -2.37
C PRO A 33 4.36 -13.22 -1.73
N ALA A 34 3.07 -12.90 -1.79
CA ALA A 34 1.99 -13.70 -1.24
C ALA A 34 0.80 -13.74 -2.20
N SER A 35 -0.14 -14.66 -1.97
CA SER A 35 -1.45 -14.59 -2.59
C SER A 35 -2.33 -13.55 -1.87
N TRP A 36 -3.42 -13.14 -2.50
CA TRP A 36 -4.42 -12.28 -1.85
C TRP A 36 -5.04 -12.96 -0.62
N ASP A 37 -5.31 -14.26 -0.70
CA ASP A 37 -5.88 -15.03 0.40
C ASP A 37 -4.94 -15.03 1.62
N ASP A 38 -3.64 -15.28 1.39
CA ASP A 38 -2.63 -15.25 2.45
C ASP A 38 -2.50 -13.86 3.07
N ALA A 39 -2.53 -12.82 2.25
CA ALA A 39 -2.41 -11.44 2.70
C ALA A 39 -3.61 -11.02 3.58
N PHE A 40 -4.84 -11.32 3.14
CA PHE A 40 -6.03 -11.02 3.93
C PHE A 40 -6.13 -11.90 5.19
N ALA A 41 -5.72 -13.17 5.12
CA ALA A 41 -5.65 -14.03 6.29
C ALA A 41 -4.69 -13.45 7.36
N ALA A 42 -3.51 -12.98 6.95
CA ALA A 42 -2.54 -12.35 7.86
C ALA A 42 -3.10 -11.05 8.48
N ILE A 43 -3.76 -10.21 7.69
CA ILE A 43 -4.42 -8.98 8.17
C ILE A 43 -5.51 -9.32 9.20
N ALA A 44 -6.40 -10.25 8.86
CA ALA A 44 -7.53 -10.62 9.72
C ALA A 44 -7.06 -11.25 11.04
N ALA A 45 -6.03 -12.11 11.00
CA ALA A 45 -5.43 -12.67 12.19
C ALA A 45 -4.92 -11.57 13.13
N LYS A 46 -4.16 -10.61 12.60
CA LYS A 46 -3.61 -9.53 13.42
C LYS A 46 -4.68 -8.57 13.93
N PHE A 47 -5.69 -8.29 13.12
CA PHE A 47 -6.80 -7.41 13.49
C PHE A 47 -7.61 -7.98 14.65
N LYS A 48 -7.91 -9.29 14.63
CA LYS A 48 -8.66 -9.97 15.71
C LYS A 48 -7.91 -9.98 17.05
N GLU A 49 -6.58 -10.04 17.03
CA GLU A 49 -5.73 -10.00 18.23
C GLU A 49 -5.53 -8.58 18.79
N THR A 50 -5.84 -7.55 18.00
CA THR A 50 -5.57 -6.16 18.36
C THR A 50 -6.80 -5.57 19.05
N ALA A 51 -6.60 -5.05 20.26
CA ALA A 51 -7.65 -4.33 20.99
C ALA A 51 -8.09 -3.08 20.19
N ALA A 52 -9.39 -2.78 20.20
CA ALA A 52 -9.98 -1.77 19.33
C ALA A 52 -9.40 -0.36 19.55
N ASP A 53 -9.01 -0.04 20.79
CA ASP A 53 -8.36 1.22 21.17
C ASP A 53 -6.92 1.37 20.63
N ARG A 54 -6.33 0.29 20.11
CA ARG A 54 -5.01 0.27 19.48
C ARG A 54 -5.06 0.25 17.95
N VAL A 55 -6.25 0.30 17.36
CA VAL A 55 -6.43 0.37 15.91
C VAL A 55 -6.52 1.84 15.48
N ALA A 56 -5.69 2.22 14.51
CA ALA A 56 -5.72 3.55 13.89
C ALA A 56 -5.57 3.42 12.37
N ALA A 57 -5.96 4.46 11.64
CA ALA A 57 -5.83 4.54 10.20
C ALA A 57 -5.12 5.86 9.81
N ILE A 58 -4.27 5.80 8.79
CA ILE A 58 -3.62 6.96 8.18
C ILE A 58 -4.03 6.96 6.71
N ALA A 59 -4.67 8.05 6.26
CA ALA A 59 -5.07 8.23 4.88
C ALA A 59 -3.95 8.88 4.06
N GLY A 60 -3.78 8.43 2.81
CA GLY A 60 -2.89 9.06 1.84
C GLY A 60 -3.54 10.29 1.18
N ASP A 61 -2.71 11.13 0.57
CA ASP A 61 -3.09 12.43 -0.01
C ASP A 61 -3.58 12.36 -1.47
N GLN A 62 -3.67 11.17 -2.07
CA GLN A 62 -4.09 11.04 -3.47
C GLN A 62 -5.62 10.94 -3.58
N CYS A 63 -6.25 12.05 -3.97
CA CYS A 63 -7.66 12.18 -4.37
C CYS A 63 -7.77 13.04 -5.63
#